data_AF-A4WSA7-F1
#
_entry.id   AF-A4WSA7-F1
#
_cell.length_a   1.000
_cell.length_b   1.000
_cell.length_c   1.000
_cell.angle_alpha   90.00
_cell.angle_beta   90.00
_cell.angle_gamma   90.00
#
_symmetry.space_group_name_H-M   'P 1'
#
loop_
_entity.id
_entity.type
_entity.pdbx_description
1 polymer ?
#
loop_
_entity_poly.entity_id
_entity_poly.type
_entity_poly.pdbx_seq_one_letter_code
_entity_poly.pdbx_strand_id
1 'polypeptide(L)'
;MNDMSGHAEDYRVKAAKAGKAIYLPGKSKEQMMQEASEAALRRAQPRSFNIDLTEDEWRAVDTAIPDAVELIQLSGRVFSFLADGIASGSIQPEDAGFKAILFLSGKAMLAAEGKECAALGMLETKLRREGAKHASAKLQGRG
;
A
#
# COMPACT_ATOMS: atom_id res chain seq x y z
N MET A 1 29.36 48.93 -29.17
CA MET A 1 27.91 48.75 -29.38
C MET A 1 27.73 47.35 -29.97
N ASN A 2 27.05 46.37 -29.38
CA ASN A 2 26.36 46.24 -28.11
C ASN A 2 26.41 44.75 -27.73
N ASP A 3 26.55 44.53 -26.43
CA ASP A 3 26.46 43.26 -25.72
C ASP A 3 25.00 42.76 -25.74
N MET A 4 24.80 41.47 -26.02
CA MET A 4 23.51 40.79 -25.87
C MET A 4 23.74 39.40 -25.25
N SER A 5 24.58 39.36 -24.20
CA SER A 5 24.56 38.28 -23.23
C SER A 5 23.35 38.47 -22.30
N GLY A 6 22.23 37.81 -22.62
CA GLY A 6 21.02 37.94 -21.81
C GLY A 6 19.90 37.00 -22.24
N HIS A 7 19.73 35.93 -21.47
CA HIS A 7 18.51 35.11 -21.37
C HIS A 7 18.23 34.06 -22.46
N ALA A 8 19.17 33.16 -22.70
CA ALA A 8 18.82 31.78 -23.05
C ALA A 8 18.46 31.00 -21.77
N GLU A 9 17.48 31.48 -20.99
CA GLU A 9 16.82 30.61 -20.03
C GLU A 9 16.09 29.54 -20.84
N ASP A 10 16.73 28.37 -20.84
CA ASP A 10 16.34 27.13 -21.49
C ASP A 10 14.81 26.99 -21.55
N TYR A 11 14.26 27.08 -22.77
CA TYR A 11 12.82 26.99 -23.04
C TYR A 11 12.17 25.76 -22.38
N ARG A 12 12.98 24.72 -22.13
CA ARG A 12 12.66 23.48 -21.41
C ARG A 12 12.20 23.73 -19.97
N VAL A 13 12.84 24.66 -19.26
CA VAL A 13 12.52 25.02 -17.87
C VAL A 13 11.21 25.82 -17.79
N LYS A 14 10.94 26.68 -18.77
CA LYS A 14 9.68 27.45 -18.87
C LYS A 14 8.49 26.57 -19.21
N ALA A 15 8.65 25.58 -20.10
CA ALA A 15 7.58 24.64 -20.46
C ALA A 15 7.25 23.66 -19.32
N ALA A 16 8.25 23.18 -18.57
CA ALA A 16 8.06 22.30 -17.42
C ALA A 16 7.31 22.98 -16.26
N LYS A 17 7.59 24.27 -15.98
CA LYS A 17 6.86 25.05 -14.96
C LYS A 17 5.40 25.34 -15.32
N ALA A 18 5.05 25.36 -16.61
CA ALA A 18 3.72 25.74 -17.09
C ALA A 18 2.75 24.56 -17.25
N GLY A 19 3.15 23.33 -16.91
CA GLY A 19 2.29 22.13 -16.97
C GLY A 19 1.80 21.76 -18.37
N LYS A 20 2.41 22.32 -19.43
CA LYS A 20 2.03 22.02 -20.82
C LYS A 20 2.92 20.90 -21.36
N ALA A 21 2.25 19.89 -21.92
CA ALA A 21 2.77 18.64 -22.45
C ALA A 21 4.18 18.73 -23.05
N ILE A 22 5.05 17.81 -22.63
CA ILE A 22 6.40 17.61 -23.18
C ILE A 22 6.25 17.24 -24.66
N TYR A 23 6.50 18.18 -25.56
CA TYR A 23 6.55 17.91 -27.00
C TYR A 23 7.88 17.21 -27.33
N LEU A 24 7.79 15.95 -27.73
CA LEU A 24 8.90 15.19 -28.32
C LEU A 24 8.86 15.41 -29.84
N PRO A 25 9.90 16.01 -30.45
CA PRO A 25 9.92 16.23 -31.90
C PRO A 25 9.78 14.89 -32.65
N GLY A 26 8.83 14.82 -33.60
CA GLY A 26 8.62 13.66 -34.46
C GLY A 26 7.42 12.77 -34.13
N LYS A 27 6.61 13.08 -33.09
CA LYS A 27 5.39 12.32 -32.76
C LYS A 27 4.13 13.19 -32.81
N SER A 28 3.05 12.64 -33.40
CA SER A 28 1.75 13.31 -33.43
C SER A 28 1.09 13.29 -32.05
N LYS A 29 0.08 14.17 -31.87
CA LYS A 29 -0.72 14.20 -30.64
C LYS A 29 -1.45 12.89 -30.39
N GLU A 30 -1.97 12.24 -31.44
CA GLU A 30 -2.57 10.91 -31.32
C GLU A 30 -1.53 9.88 -30.86
N GLN A 31 -0.33 9.89 -31.42
CA GLN A 31 0.74 8.96 -31.04
C GLN A 31 1.15 9.12 -29.58
N MET A 32 1.20 10.35 -29.05
CA MET A 32 1.47 10.59 -27.63
C MET A 32 0.33 10.10 -26.72
N MET A 33 -0.93 10.32 -27.11
CA MET A 33 -2.08 9.81 -26.34
C MET A 33 -2.14 8.29 -26.36
N GLN A 34 -1.80 7.67 -27.49
CA GLN A 34 -1.78 6.23 -27.65
C GLN A 34 -0.62 5.61 -26.85
N GLU A 35 0.58 6.20 -26.86
CA GLU A 35 1.68 5.76 -26.00
C GLU A 35 1.37 5.95 -24.51
N ALA A 36 0.68 7.03 -24.14
CA ALA A 36 0.24 7.25 -22.76
C ALA A 36 -0.81 6.22 -22.32
N SER A 37 -1.77 5.89 -23.19
CA SER A 37 -2.78 4.87 -22.89
C SER A 37 -2.17 3.47 -22.81
N GLU A 38 -1.24 3.14 -23.71
CA GLU A 38 -0.50 1.87 -23.66
C GLU A 38 0.42 1.78 -22.45
N ALA A 39 1.08 2.87 -22.07
CA ALA A 39 1.90 2.92 -20.86
C ALA A 39 1.03 2.77 -19.60
N ALA A 40 -0.17 3.37 -19.58
CA ALA A 40 -1.14 3.20 -18.51
C ALA A 40 -1.64 1.74 -18.44
N LEU A 41 -1.98 1.12 -19.57
CA LEU A 41 -2.36 -0.29 -19.66
C LEU A 41 -1.24 -1.22 -19.18
N ARG A 42 0.01 -0.97 -19.60
CA ARG A 42 1.20 -1.74 -19.13
C ARG A 42 1.50 -1.53 -17.64
N ARG A 43 1.10 -0.41 -17.05
CA ARG A 43 1.18 -0.18 -15.60
C ARG A 43 0.03 -0.84 -14.84
N ALA A 44 -1.15 -0.93 -15.45
CA ALA A 44 -2.34 -1.52 -14.87
C ALA A 44 -2.36 -3.06 -14.96
N GLN A 45 -1.55 -3.67 -15.81
CA GLN A 45 -1.43 -5.13 -15.86
C GLN A 45 -0.94 -5.67 -14.51
N PRO A 46 -1.67 -6.62 -13.89
CA PRO A 46 -1.23 -7.26 -12.66
C PRO A 46 0.10 -7.96 -12.92
N ARG A 47 1.08 -7.70 -12.05
CA ARG A 47 2.38 -8.34 -12.10
C ARG A 47 2.37 -9.50 -11.12
N SER A 48 2.74 -10.68 -11.60
CA SER A 48 3.08 -11.78 -10.72
C SER A 48 4.47 -11.56 -10.14
N PHE A 49 4.61 -11.78 -8.84
CA PHE A 49 5.89 -11.84 -8.15
C PHE A 49 6.01 -13.22 -7.54
N ASN A 50 7.15 -13.89 -7.77
CA ASN A 50 7.49 -15.11 -7.07
C ASN A 50 8.31 -14.71 -5.84
N ILE A 51 7.84 -15.08 -4.65
CA ILE A 51 8.53 -14.81 -3.40
C ILE A 51 8.89 -16.14 -2.77
N ASP A 52 10.19 -16.35 -2.56
CA ASP A 52 10.66 -17.50 -1.81
C ASP A 52 10.56 -17.20 -0.31
N LEU A 53 9.86 -18.08 0.40
CA LEU A 53 9.75 -18.08 1.86
C LEU A 53 10.46 -19.32 2.41
N THR A 54 11.14 -19.16 3.54
CA THR A 54 11.62 -20.29 4.33
C THR A 54 10.44 -21.01 4.99
N GLU A 55 10.66 -22.23 5.49
CA GLU A 55 9.61 -22.98 6.19
C GLU A 55 9.09 -22.20 7.42
N ASP A 56 9.97 -21.56 8.18
CA ASP A 56 9.60 -20.76 9.36
C ASP A 56 8.79 -19.51 8.98
N GLU A 57 9.15 -18.85 7.86
CA GLU A 57 8.39 -17.70 7.36
C GLU A 57 7.01 -18.11 6.84
N TRP A 58 6.94 -19.27 6.16
CA TRP A 58 5.67 -19.85 5.74
C TRP A 58 4.77 -20.13 6.94
N ARG A 59 5.30 -20.80 7.97
CA ARG A 59 4.55 -21.05 9.21
C ARG A 59 4.09 -19.76 9.86
N ALA A 60 4.95 -18.75 9.96
CA ALA A 60 4.59 -17.47 10.54
C ALA A 60 3.41 -16.79 9.80
N VAL A 61 3.41 -16.83 8.48
CA VAL A 61 2.32 -16.29 7.65
C VAL A 61 1.05 -17.12 7.79
N ASP A 62 1.18 -18.45 7.73
CA ASP A 62 0.07 -19.39 7.79
C ASP A 62 -0.64 -19.39 9.15
N THR A 63 0.08 -19.04 10.23
CA THR A 63 -0.54 -18.86 11.55
C THR A 63 -1.02 -17.44 11.79
N ALA A 64 -0.18 -16.42 11.51
CA ALA A 64 -0.48 -15.06 11.94
C ALA A 64 -1.66 -14.44 11.19
N ILE A 65 -1.81 -14.71 9.89
CA ILE A 65 -2.89 -14.10 9.10
C ILE A 65 -4.26 -14.67 9.46
N PRO A 66 -4.47 -16.00 9.55
CA PRO A 66 -5.75 -16.54 9.97
C PRO A 66 -6.11 -16.13 11.41
N ASP A 67 -5.15 -16.15 12.34
CA ASP A 67 -5.35 -15.71 13.72
C ASP A 67 -5.84 -14.26 13.77
N ALA A 68 -5.26 -13.38 12.94
CA ALA A 68 -5.70 -11.98 12.80
C ALA A 68 -7.15 -11.85 12.40
N VAL A 69 -7.52 -12.57 11.34
CA VAL A 69 -8.86 -12.52 10.76
C VAL A 69 -9.87 -13.01 11.79
N GLU A 70 -9.57 -14.10 12.49
CA GLU A 70 -10.42 -14.63 13.55
C GLU A 70 -10.56 -13.62 14.70
N LEU A 71 -9.46 -13.04 15.19
CA LEU A 71 -9.48 -12.07 16.29
C LEU A 71 -10.25 -10.80 15.94
N ILE A 72 -10.14 -10.29 14.71
CA ILE A 72 -10.94 -9.16 14.23
C ILE A 72 -12.42 -9.52 14.22
N GLN A 73 -12.79 -10.70 13.72
CA GLN A 73 -14.18 -11.16 13.68
C GLN A 73 -14.76 -11.34 15.09
N LEU A 74 -14.01 -11.97 16.00
CA LEU A 74 -14.42 -12.16 17.38
C LEU A 74 -14.57 -10.83 18.11
N SER A 75 -13.64 -9.89 17.90
CA SER A 75 -13.73 -8.54 18.46
C SER A 75 -14.99 -7.82 17.97
N GLY A 76 -15.31 -7.93 16.68
CA GLY A 76 -16.55 -7.42 16.12
C GLY A 76 -17.81 -7.99 16.79
N ARG A 77 -17.84 -9.30 17.05
CA ARG A 77 -18.95 -9.95 17.79
C ARG A 77 -19.07 -9.44 19.22
N VAL A 78 -17.95 -9.27 19.93
CA VAL A 78 -17.94 -8.71 21.29
C VAL A 78 -18.51 -7.28 21.27
N PHE A 79 -18.05 -6.42 20.36
CA PHE A 79 -18.56 -5.05 20.27
C PHE A 79 -20.05 -5.00 19.92
N SER A 80 -20.53 -5.88 19.03
CA SER A 80 -21.96 -5.98 18.72
C SER A 80 -22.78 -6.40 19.95
N PHE A 81 -22.34 -7.45 20.66
CA PHE A 81 -23.00 -7.90 21.89
C PHE A 81 -23.08 -6.79 22.94
N LEU A 82 -21.98 -6.05 23.13
CA LEU A 82 -21.94 -4.94 24.07
C LEU A 82 -22.88 -3.80 23.65
N ALA A 83 -22.92 -3.46 22.35
CA ALA A 83 -23.81 -2.43 21.83
C ALA A 83 -25.29 -2.79 22.02
N ASP A 84 -25.69 -4.03 21.71
CA ASP A 84 -27.06 -4.52 21.90
C ASP A 84 -27.44 -4.56 23.39
N GLY A 85 -26.51 -4.98 24.25
CA GLY A 85 -26.67 -4.99 25.69
C GLY A 85 -26.89 -3.58 26.28
N ILE A 86 -26.17 -2.57 25.77
CA ILE A 86 -26.37 -1.17 26.17
C ILE A 86 -27.71 -0.65 25.64
N ALA A 87 -28.03 -0.87 24.37
CA ALA A 87 -29.25 -0.38 23.74
C ALA A 87 -30.52 -0.95 24.40
N SER A 88 -30.46 -2.20 24.87
CA SER A 88 -31.56 -2.85 25.61
C SER A 88 -31.63 -2.46 27.09
N GLY A 89 -30.63 -1.73 27.62
CA GLY A 89 -30.51 -1.40 29.05
C GLY A 89 -30.02 -2.57 29.93
N SER A 90 -29.69 -3.71 29.32
CA SER A 90 -29.20 -4.93 29.99
C SER A 90 -27.80 -4.76 30.57
N ILE A 91 -26.99 -3.88 29.95
CA ILE A 91 -25.62 -3.57 30.35
C ILE A 91 -25.54 -2.07 30.61
N GLN A 92 -25.11 -1.69 31.82
CA GLN A 92 -24.81 -0.31 32.14
C GLN A 92 -23.34 -0.01 31.76
N PRO A 93 -23.02 1.08 31.04
CA PRO A 93 -21.65 1.43 30.66
C PRO A 93 -20.67 1.58 31.84
N GLU A 94 -21.19 1.82 33.03
CA GLU A 94 -20.45 2.06 34.26
C GLU A 94 -20.07 0.74 34.95
N ASP A 95 -20.71 -0.36 34.55
CA ASP A 95 -20.52 -1.70 35.07
C ASP A 95 -19.04 -2.14 34.97
N ALA A 96 -18.54 -2.74 36.05
CA ALA A 96 -17.15 -3.16 36.12
C ALA A 96 -16.84 -4.30 35.13
N GLY A 97 -17.81 -5.18 34.86
CA GLY A 97 -17.71 -6.25 33.86
C GLY A 97 -17.63 -5.69 32.45
N PHE A 98 -18.43 -4.68 32.11
CA PHE A 98 -18.35 -3.98 30.82
C PHE A 98 -16.94 -3.42 30.57
N LYS A 99 -16.38 -2.71 31.55
CA LYS A 99 -15.02 -2.13 31.47
C LYS A 99 -13.94 -3.22 31.37
N ALA A 100 -14.09 -4.32 32.11
CA ALA A 100 -13.16 -5.44 32.05
C ALA A 100 -13.16 -6.13 30.69
N ILE A 101 -14.34 -6.33 30.07
CA ILE A 101 -14.46 -6.90 28.73
C ILE A 101 -13.77 -5.99 27.71
N LEU A 102 -14.06 -4.70 27.71
CA LEU A 102 -13.41 -3.75 26.80
C LEU A 102 -11.88 -3.72 26.98
N PHE A 103 -11.41 -3.74 28.24
CA PHE A 103 -9.99 -3.77 28.54
C PHE A 103 -9.31 -5.04 28.00
N LEU A 104 -9.91 -6.21 28.22
CA LEU A 104 -9.38 -7.49 27.75
C LEU A 104 -9.41 -7.59 26.22
N SER A 105 -10.49 -7.13 25.57
CA SER A 105 -10.57 -7.05 24.11
C SER A 105 -9.45 -6.17 23.55
N GLY A 106 -9.22 -4.99 24.13
CA GLY A 106 -8.11 -4.11 23.72
C GLY A 106 -6.74 -4.77 23.90
N LYS A 107 -6.52 -5.48 25.02
CA LYS A 107 -5.27 -6.22 25.25
C LYS A 107 -5.06 -7.36 24.25
N ALA A 108 -6.12 -8.09 23.90
CA ALA A 108 -6.06 -9.15 22.90
C ALA A 108 -5.70 -8.60 21.52
N MET A 109 -6.33 -7.50 21.09
CA MET A 109 -6.04 -6.87 19.79
C MET A 109 -4.60 -6.35 19.71
N LEU A 110 -4.08 -5.71 20.77
CA LEU A 110 -2.69 -5.25 20.82
C LEU A 110 -1.68 -6.40 20.78
N ALA A 111 -2.01 -7.54 21.41
CA ALA A 111 -1.16 -8.73 21.37
C ALA A 111 -1.13 -9.38 19.98
N ALA A 112 -2.23 -9.30 19.25
CA ALA A 112 -2.38 -9.79 17.88
C ALA A 112 -1.59 -8.93 16.88
N GLU A 113 -1.73 -7.61 16.99
CA GLU A 113 -1.07 -6.60 16.14
C GLU A 113 0.44 -6.86 16.01
N GLY A 114 1.14 -7.14 17.12
CA GLY A 114 2.59 -7.33 17.11
C GLY A 114 3.06 -8.50 16.22
N LYS A 115 2.33 -9.62 16.22
CA LYS A 115 2.69 -10.81 15.43
C LYS A 115 2.33 -10.63 13.95
N GLU A 116 1.17 -10.04 13.71
CA GLU A 116 0.61 -9.84 12.38
C GLU A 116 1.38 -8.77 11.61
N CYS A 117 1.67 -7.63 12.24
CA CYS A 117 2.46 -6.56 11.63
C CYS A 117 3.88 -7.05 11.28
N ALA A 118 4.47 -7.93 12.09
CA ALA A 118 5.76 -8.53 11.78
C ALA A 118 5.68 -9.44 10.53
N ALA A 119 4.69 -10.32 10.46
CA ALA A 119 4.49 -11.21 9.31
C ALA A 119 4.17 -10.43 8.02
N LEU A 120 3.27 -9.45 8.09
CA LEU A 120 2.91 -8.59 6.96
C LEU A 120 4.09 -7.70 6.52
N GLY A 121 4.83 -7.11 7.46
CA GLY A 121 6.01 -6.29 7.16
C GLY A 121 7.13 -7.10 6.48
N MET A 122 7.30 -8.36 6.87
CA MET A 122 8.23 -9.30 6.22
C MET A 122 7.79 -9.58 4.77
N LEU A 123 6.51 -9.90 4.54
CA LEU A 123 5.96 -10.10 3.19
C LEU A 123 6.08 -8.85 2.32
N GLU A 124 5.74 -7.68 2.86
CA GLU A 124 5.85 -6.40 2.14
C GLU A 124 7.30 -6.13 1.73
N THR A 125 8.25 -6.35 2.64
CA THR A 125 9.67 -6.14 2.36
C THR A 125 10.15 -7.05 1.22
N LYS A 126 9.72 -8.31 1.21
CA LYS A 126 10.05 -9.24 0.12
C LYS A 126 9.40 -8.87 -1.19
N LEU A 127 8.12 -8.49 -1.19
CA LEU A 127 7.41 -7.96 -2.37
C LEU A 127 8.14 -6.76 -2.97
N ARG A 128 8.55 -5.79 -2.14
CA ARG A 128 9.28 -4.61 -2.60
C ARG A 128 10.64 -4.96 -3.20
N ARG A 129 11.36 -5.92 -2.60
CA ARG A 129 12.66 -6.39 -3.12
C ARG A 129 12.51 -7.06 -4.48
N GLU A 130 11.53 -7.95 -4.66
CA GLU A 130 11.26 -8.57 -5.96
C GLU A 130 10.78 -7.54 -6.99
N GLY A 131 9.91 -6.61 -6.58
CA GLY A 131 9.52 -5.47 -7.41
C GLY A 131 10.70 -4.64 -7.91
N ALA A 132 11.69 -4.37 -7.04
CA ALA A 132 12.90 -3.63 -7.39
C ALA A 132 13.80 -4.43 -8.37
N LYS A 133 14.01 -5.74 -8.12
CA LYS A 133 14.78 -6.61 -9.03
C LYS A 133 14.17 -6.65 -10.43
N HIS A 134 12.85 -6.80 -10.53
CA HIS A 134 12.15 -6.78 -11.82
C HIS A 134 12.27 -5.42 -12.54
N ALA A 135 12.26 -4.31 -11.80
CA ALA A 135 12.46 -2.98 -12.38
C ALA A 135 13.89 -2.81 -12.92
N SER A 136 14.89 -3.29 -12.19
CA SER A 136 16.31 -3.24 -12.60
C SER A 136 16.63 -4.14 -13.80
N ALA A 137 16.11 -5.37 -13.84
CA ALA A 137 16.31 -6.29 -14.96
C ALA A 137 15.75 -5.74 -16.28
N LYS A 138 14.64 -4.99 -16.22
CA LYS A 138 14.02 -4.36 -17.40
C LYS A 138 14.81 -3.18 -17.96
N LEU A 139 15.67 -2.56 -17.15
CA LEU A 139 16.57 -1.49 -17.57
C LEU A 139 17.86 -2.03 -18.21
N GLN A 140 18.33 -3.20 -17.78
CA GLN A 140 19.53 -3.85 -18.31
C GLN A 140 19.28 -4.60 -19.63
N GLY A 141 18.08 -5.16 -19.84
CA GLY A 141 17.70 -5.80 -21.12
C GLY A 141 17.32 -4.83 -22.25
N ARG A 142 17.63 -3.54 -22.13
CA ARG A 142 17.36 -2.48 -23.11
C ARG A 142 18.62 -1.85 -23.71
N GLY A 143 19.79 -2.45 -23.46
CA GLY A 143 21.07 -2.08 -24.07
C GLY A 143 21.28 -2.77 -25.41
#